data_AF-A0A2Z6AA66-F1
#
_entry.id   AF-A0A2Z6AA66-F1
#
_cell.length_a   1.000
_cell.length_b   1.000
_cell.length_c   1.000
_cell.angle_alpha   90.00
_cell.angle_beta   90.00
_cell.angle_gamma   90.00
#
_symmetry.space_group_name_H-M   'P 1'
#
loop_
_entity.id
_entity.type
_entity.pdbx_description
1 polymer ?
#
loop_
_entity_poly.entity_id
_entity_poly.type
_entity_poly.pdbx_seq_one_letter_code
_entity_poly.pdbx_strand_id
1 'polypeptide(L)' 'MKVDIVDGPIDLGKPGKPKYRTVHKDGKVVKLRVVDADSPNFGAEFLASFKASVRKAREENRAIKAKD' A
#
# COMPACT_ATOMS: atom_id res chain seq x y z
N MET A 1 -14.66 25.08 -14.12
CA MET A 1 -13.62 24.05 -13.87
C MET A 1 -13.42 23.28 -15.15
N LYS A 2 -12.24 23.38 -15.78
CA LYS A 2 -11.93 22.61 -16.98
C LYS A 2 -11.40 21.25 -16.51
N VAL A 3 -12.08 20.18 -16.87
CA VAL A 3 -11.68 18.81 -16.52
C VAL A 3 -10.93 18.26 -17.72
N ASP A 4 -9.63 18.02 -17.56
CA ASP A 4 -8.82 17.38 -18.59
C ASP A 4 -8.94 15.86 -18.40
N ILE A 5 -9.62 15.20 -19.35
CA ILE A 5 -9.69 13.74 -19.41
C ILE A 5 -8.41 13.28 -20.09
N VAL A 6 -7.56 12.60 -19.33
CA VAL A 6 -6.31 12.05 -19.84
C VAL A 6 -6.57 10.61 -20.29
N ASP A 7 -6.48 10.37 -21.60
CA ASP A 7 -6.57 9.03 -22.17
C ASP A 7 -5.25 8.28 -21.98
N GLY A 8 -5.34 7.07 -21.41
CA GLY A 8 -4.19 6.17 -21.22
C GLY A 8 -4.00 5.74 -19.76
N PRO A 9 -3.06 4.81 -19.51
CA PRO A 9 -2.72 4.41 -18.16
C PRO A 9 -2.18 5.61 -17.38
N ILE A 10 -2.69 5.80 -16.16
CA ILE A 10 -2.19 6.84 -15.25
C ILE A 10 -0.73 6.50 -14.91
N ASP A 11 0.22 7.30 -15.39
CA ASP A 11 1.60 7.22 -14.93
C ASP A 11 1.70 7.88 -13.56
N LEU A 12 1.80 7.04 -12.53
CA LEU A 12 1.92 7.48 -11.14
C LEU A 12 3.37 7.79 -10.77
N GLY A 13 4.34 7.47 -11.62
CA GLY A 13 5.76 7.55 -11.29
C GLY A 13 6.23 6.50 -10.29
N LYS A 14 7.40 6.73 -9.69
CA LYS A 14 8.03 5.79 -8.74
C LYS A 14 7.69 6.17 -7.30
N PRO A 15 7.27 5.20 -6.45
CA PRO A 15 7.07 5.47 -5.03
C PRO A 15 8.41 5.81 -4.35
N GLY A 16 8.37 6.72 -3.38
CA GLY A 16 9.51 7.00 -2.52
C GLY A 16 9.83 5.84 -1.56
N LYS A 17 10.83 6.06 -0.69
CA LYS A 17 11.18 5.09 0.36
C LYS A 17 9.98 4.88 1.30
N PRO A 18 9.56 3.64 1.57
CA PRO A 18 8.42 3.38 2.43
C PRO A 18 8.70 3.81 3.87
N LYS A 19 7.77 4.58 4.45
CA LYS A 19 7.78 4.95 5.86
C LYS A 19 6.86 4.02 6.64
N TYR A 20 7.26 3.66 7.85
CA TYR A 20 6.48 2.77 8.71
C TYR A 20 6.30 3.37 10.10
N ARG A 21 5.14 3.08 10.70
CA ARG A 21 4.86 3.31 12.11
C ARG A 21 4.56 1.98 12.77
N THR A 22 5.19 1.72 13.90
CA THR A 22 4.88 0.55 14.72
C THR A 22 3.75 0.90 15.68
N VAL A 23 2.74 0.05 15.76
CA VAL A 23 1.63 0.19 16.71
C VAL A 23 1.39 -1.13 17.43
N HIS A 24 0.92 -1.05 18.68
CA HIS A 24 0.46 -2.20 19.45
C HIS A 24 -1.05 -2.30 19.31
N LYS A 25 -1.55 -3.42 18.80
CA LYS A 25 -2.99 -3.69 18.66
C LYS A 25 -3.27 -5.14 19.00
N ASP A 26 -4.24 -5.38 19.88
CA ASP A 26 -4.69 -6.71 20.30
C ASP A 26 -3.54 -7.60 20.80
N GLY A 27 -2.63 -7.02 21.61
CA GLY A 27 -1.44 -7.71 22.14
C GLY A 27 -0.36 -8.01 21.09
N LYS A 28 -0.53 -7.58 19.82
CA LYS A 28 0.41 -7.80 18.73
C LYS A 28 1.08 -6.50 18.30
N VAL A 29 2.34 -6.60 17.92
CA VAL A 29 3.11 -5.51 17.31
C VAL A 29 2.84 -5.52 15.80
N VAL A 30 2.26 -4.44 15.28
CA VAL A 30 1.92 -4.28 13.86
C VAL A 30 2.73 -3.14 13.26
N LYS A 31 3.40 -3.40 12.14
CA LYS A 31 4.04 -2.36 11.31
C LYS A 31 3.04 -1.86 10.28
N LEU A 32 2.61 -0.61 10.41
CA LEU A 32 1.74 0.07 9.46
C LEU A 32 2.57 0.93 8.53
N ARG A 33 2.35 0.82 7.23
CA ARG A 33 2.96 1.71 6.25
C ARG A 33 2.23 3.05 6.28
N VAL A 34 2.99 4.14 6.37
CA VAL A 34 2.44 5.50 6.36
C VAL A 34 2.41 5.98 4.92
N VAL A 35 1.26 6.53 4.52
CA VAL A 35 1.04 7.18 3.22
C VAL A 35 0.58 8.59 3.51
N ASP A 36 1.25 9.57 2.90
CA ASP A 36 0.93 10.98 3.06
C ASP A 36 -0.01 11.41 1.92
N ALA A 37 -1.22 11.85 2.28
CA ALA A 37 -2.25 12.23 1.32
C ALA A 37 -1.91 13.51 0.55
N ASP A 38 -1.09 14.38 1.16
CA ASP A 38 -0.67 15.64 0.56
C ASP A 38 0.65 15.52 -0.22
N SER A 39 1.22 14.31 -0.27
CA SER A 39 2.45 14.04 -1.02
C SER A 39 2.22 14.17 -2.53
N PRO A 40 3.14 14.81 -3.28
CA PRO A 40 3.08 14.84 -4.74
C PRO A 40 3.16 13.44 -5.36
N ASN A 41 3.62 12.43 -4.60
CA ASN A 41 3.73 11.04 -5.04
C ASN A 41 2.64 10.13 -4.42
N PHE A 42 1.56 10.70 -3.86
CA PHE A 42 0.53 9.95 -3.14
C PHE A 42 0.05 8.72 -3.91
N GLY A 43 -0.30 8.88 -5.19
CA GLY A 43 -0.83 7.78 -6.00
C GLY A 43 0.15 6.60 -6.12
N ALA A 44 1.44 6.87 -6.33
CA ALA A 44 2.47 5.84 -6.38
C ALA A 44 2.66 5.15 -5.02
N GLU A 45 2.72 5.94 -3.96
CA GLU A 45 2.91 5.46 -2.59
C GLU A 45 1.74 4.60 -2.12
N PHE A 46 0.51 5.05 -2.40
CA PHE A 46 -0.72 4.33 -2.09
C PHE A 46 -0.78 3.00 -2.84
N LEU A 47 -0.56 3.00 -4.16
CA LEU A 47 -0.58 1.78 -4.96
C LEU A 47 0.49 0.78 -4.49
N ALA A 48 1.70 1.27 -4.15
CA ALA A 48 2.77 0.43 -3.61
C ALA A 48 2.42 -0.15 -2.23
N SER A 49 1.74 0.62 -1.38
CA SER A 49 1.25 0.17 -0.08
C SER A 49 0.18 -0.92 -0.24
N PHE A 50 -0.81 -0.69 -1.12
CA PHE A 50 -1.88 -1.64 -1.40
C PHE A 50 -1.34 -2.97 -1.93
N LYS A 51 -0.43 -2.95 -2.92
CA LYS A 51 0.21 -4.15 -3.47
C LYS A 51 0.93 -4.96 -2.39
N ALA A 52 1.60 -4.30 -1.45
CA ALA A 52 2.29 -4.97 -0.35
C ALA A 52 1.30 -5.66 0.60
N SER A 53 0.20 -5.01 0.94
CA SER A 53 -0.87 -5.60 1.76
C SER A 53 -1.51 -6.83 1.09
N VAL A 54 -1.80 -6.75 -0.22
CA VAL A 54 -2.34 -7.88 -0.99
C VAL A 54 -1.36 -9.05 -1.02
N ARG A 55 -0.06 -8.78 -1.22
CA ARG A 55 0.98 -9.83 -1.20
C ARG A 55 0.99 -10.54 0.15
N LYS A 56 0.98 -9.78 1.25
CA LYS A 56 0.95 -10.35 2.61
C LYS A 56 -0.30 -11.20 2.83
N ALA A 57 -1.48 -10.72 2.46
CA ALA A 57 -2.72 -11.49 2.57
C ALA A 57 -2.68 -12.80 1.78
N ARG A 58 -2.06 -12.79 0.58
CA ARG A 58 -1.85 -14.01 -0.22
C ARG A 58 -0.90 -15.00 0.47
N GLU A 59 0.18 -14.50 1.08
CA GLU A 59 1.12 -15.33 1.85
C GLU A 59 0.43 -15.96 3.07
N GLU A 60 -0.35 -15.19 3.82
CA GLU A 60 -1.16 -15.68 4.95
C GLU A 60 -2.18 -16.75 4.51
N ASN A 61 -2.91 -16.51 3.42
CA ASN A 61 -3.85 -17.49 2.88
C ASN A 61 -3.17 -18.79 2.43
N ARG A 62 -1.97 -18.72 1.84
CA ARG A 62 -1.19 -19.92 1.48
C ARG A 62 -0.76 -20.68 2.73
N ALA A 63 -0.34 -19.98 3.78
CA ALA A 63 0.07 -20.61 5.04
C ALA A 63 -1.08 -21.29 5.77
N ILE A 64 -2.32 -20.78 5.65
CA ILE A 64 -3.52 -21.44 6.16
C ILE A 64 -3.77 -22.74 5.38
N LYS A 65 -3.81 -22.67 4.05
CA LYS A 65 -4.03 -23.85 3.18
C LYS A 65 -2.98 -24.96 3.33
N ALA A 66 -1.75 -24.62 3.72
CA ALA A 66 -0.69 -25.60 3.91
C ALA A 66 -0.77 -26.34 5.26
N LYS A 67 -1.64 -25.88 6.17
CA LYS A 67 -1.89 -26.51 7.48
C LYS A 67 -3.11 -27.43 7.48
N ASP A 68 -3.95 -27.33 6.45
CA ASP A 68 -5.07 -28.22 6.16
C ASP A 68 -4.58 -29.44 5.36
#